data_AF-Q9CVM1-F1
#
_entry.id   AF-Q9CVM1-F1
#
_cell.length_a   1.000
_cell.length_b   1.000
_cell.length_c   1.000
_cell.angle_alpha   90.00
_cell.angle_beta   90.00
_cell.angle_gamma   90.00
#
_symmetry.space_group_name_H-M   'P 1'
#
loop_
_entity.id
_entity.type
_entity.pdbx_description
1 polymer ?
#
loop_
_entity_poly.entity_id
_entity_poly.type
_entity_poly.pdbx_seq_one_letter_code
_entity_poly.pdbx_strand_id
1 'polypeptide(L)'
;EDTNGIQKGFQPGKTYRFGATVTLECEDGYTLEGSPQSQCQDDSQWNPPLALCKYRSTIPLICGISVGSALIILMSVGFCMILKHRESNYYTKTRPKEGALHLETREVYSIDPYNPAS
;
A
#
# COMPACT_ATOMS: atom_id res chain seq x y z
N GLU A 1 17.76 -19.34 18.09
CA GLU A 1 18.87 -19.48 17.14
C GLU A 1 18.25 -19.60 15.76
N ASP A 2 18.14 -18.48 15.06
CA ASP A 2 17.31 -18.31 13.87
C ASP A 2 17.94 -18.99 12.64
N THR A 3 17.81 -20.31 12.55
CA THR A 3 18.19 -21.10 11.36
C THR A 3 17.14 -20.96 10.25
N ASN A 4 16.91 -19.74 9.77
CA ASN A 4 15.94 -19.45 8.71
C ASN A 4 16.58 -19.57 7.31
N GLY A 5 17.02 -20.78 6.97
CA GLY A 5 17.50 -21.12 5.63
C GLY A 5 18.00 -22.57 5.58
N ILE A 6 17.29 -23.43 4.85
CA ILE A 6 17.71 -24.81 4.59
C ILE A 6 18.90 -24.74 3.63
N GLN A 7 20.12 -24.90 4.15
CA GLN A 7 21.31 -24.98 3.32
C GLN A 7 21.29 -26.31 2.57
N LYS A 8 20.94 -26.30 1.28
CA LYS A 8 21.14 -27.50 0.45
C LYS A 8 22.66 -27.76 0.38
N GLY A 9 23.10 -29.00 0.59
CA GLY A 9 24.52 -29.39 0.52
C GLY A 9 25.34 -29.25 1.81
N PHE A 10 24.90 -28.47 2.80
CA PHE A 10 25.52 -28.40 4.13
C PHE A 10 24.68 -29.14 5.17
N GLN A 11 25.30 -30.04 5.91
CA GLN A 11 24.66 -30.84 6.97
C GLN A 11 25.32 -30.52 8.31
N PRO A 12 24.62 -29.87 9.25
CA PRO A 12 25.13 -29.61 10.59
C PRO A 12 25.53 -30.93 11.27
N GLY A 13 26.71 -30.96 11.90
CA GLY A 13 27.21 -32.16 12.59
C GLY A 13 27.84 -33.22 11.68
N LYS A 14 27.91 -33.02 10.36
CA LYS A 14 28.67 -33.88 9.46
C LYS A 14 30.15 -33.49 9.44
N THR A 15 31.05 -34.47 9.49
CA THR A 15 32.49 -34.24 9.30
C THR A 15 32.83 -34.18 7.81
N TYR A 16 33.47 -33.10 7.39
CA TYR A 16 33.94 -32.89 6.02
C TYR A 16 35.46 -33.04 5.96
N ARG A 17 35.97 -33.65 4.88
CA ARG A 17 37.42 -33.82 4.66
C ARG A 17 38.00 -32.58 4.00
N PHE A 18 39.32 -32.38 4.12
CA PHE A 18 40.06 -31.40 3.33
C PHE A 18 39.71 -31.50 1.84
N GLY A 19 39.48 -30.35 1.21
CA GLY A 19 39.09 -30.26 -0.19
C GLY A 19 37.61 -30.53 -0.47
N ALA A 20 36.81 -30.90 0.55
CA ALA A 20 35.37 -31.06 0.38
C ALA A 20 34.74 -29.71 0.04
N THR A 21 33.90 -29.71 -1.00
CA THR A 21 33.22 -28.51 -1.47
C THR A 21 31.72 -28.62 -1.16
N VAL A 22 31.15 -27.55 -0.63
CA VAL A 22 29.71 -27.40 -0.45
C VAL A 22 29.21 -26.23 -1.27
N THR A 23 28.03 -26.40 -1.86
CA THR A 23 27.32 -25.34 -2.57
C THR A 23 26.07 -25.04 -1.77
N LEU A 24 25.88 -23.78 -1.37
CA LEU A 24 24.73 -23.33 -0.61
C LEU A 24 23.71 -22.71 -1.56
N GLU A 25 22.47 -23.16 -1.44
CA GLU A 25 21.32 -22.59 -2.13
C GLU A 25 20.27 -22.21 -1.09
N CYS A 26 19.70 -21.00 -1.23
CA CYS A 26 18.63 -20.52 -0.38
C CYS A 26 17.26 -20.86 -0.99
N GLU A 27 16.27 -21.02 -0.12
CA GLU A 27 14.88 -21.23 -0.52
C GLU A 27 14.25 -19.94 -1.09
N ASP A 28 13.15 -20.09 -1.82
CA ASP A 28 12.42 -18.97 -2.39
C ASP A 28 12.04 -17.94 -1.31
N GLY A 29 12.24 -16.66 -1.63
CA GLY A 29 12.04 -15.56 -0.68
C GLY A 29 13.27 -15.23 0.19
N TYR A 30 14.34 -16.02 0.12
CA TYR A 30 15.61 -15.72 0.76
C TYR A 30 16.68 -15.32 -0.26
N THR A 31 17.67 -14.55 0.19
CA THR A 31 18.83 -14.13 -0.60
C THR A 31 20.09 -14.63 0.06
N LEU A 32 20.98 -15.24 -0.75
CA LEU A 32 22.28 -15.70 -0.32
C LEU A 32 23.22 -14.50 -0.14
N GLU A 33 23.81 -14.38 1.04
CA GLU A 33 24.82 -13.38 1.37
C GLU A 33 26.17 -14.07 1.60
N GLY A 34 27.14 -13.71 0.75
CA GLY A 34 28.46 -14.34 0.71
C GLY A 34 28.66 -15.19 -0.53
N SER A 35 29.55 -16.18 -0.45
CA SER A 35 29.88 -17.04 -1.57
C SER A 35 28.98 -18.27 -1.62
N PRO A 36 28.41 -18.61 -2.79
CA PRO A 36 27.54 -19.78 -2.93
C PRO A 36 28.30 -21.10 -2.83
N GLN A 37 29.64 -21.08 -2.90
CA GLN A 37 30.48 -22.25 -2.78
C GLN A 37 31.56 -22.02 -1.74
N SER A 38 31.82 -23.03 -0.93
CA SER A 38 32.91 -23.03 0.05
C SER A 38 33.65 -24.37 0.06
N GLN A 39 34.95 -24.31 0.36
CA GLN A 39 35.79 -25.49 0.47
C GLN A 39 36.38 -25.63 1.87
N CYS A 40 36.34 -26.85 2.40
CA CYS A 40 36.97 -27.21 3.66
C CYS A 40 38.50 -27.21 3.51
N GLN A 41 39.15 -26.34 4.28
CA GLN A 41 40.59 -26.17 4.34
C GLN A 41 41.22 -27.16 5.34
N ASP A 42 42.55 -27.17 5.42
CA ASP A 42 43.33 -28.10 6.24
C ASP A 42 43.19 -27.81 7.73
N ASP A 43 42.87 -26.56 8.08
CA ASP A 43 42.52 -26.10 9.42
C ASP A 43 41.07 -26.43 9.82
N SER A 44 40.36 -27.22 9.00
CA SER A 44 38.94 -27.56 9.17
C SER A 44 37.99 -26.35 9.10
N GLN A 45 38.46 -25.22 8.57
CA GLN A 45 37.63 -24.05 8.31
C GLN A 45 37.12 -24.04 6.88
N TRP A 46 35.99 -23.35 6.69
CA TRP A 46 35.38 -23.13 5.39
C TRP A 46 35.94 -21.85 4.78
N ASN A 47 36.54 -21.95 3.60
CA ASN A 47 37.04 -20.80 2.87
C ASN A 47 36.51 -20.79 1.43
N PRO A 48 35.82 -19.72 1.00
CA PRO A 48 35.33 -18.59 1.80
C PRO A 48 34.33 -19.04 2.90
N PRO A 49 34.06 -18.23 3.94
CA PRO A 49 33.10 -18.58 4.99
C PRO A 49 31.73 -18.98 4.42
N LEU A 50 31.04 -19.89 5.11
CA LEU A 50 29.71 -20.34 4.69
C LEU A 50 28.74 -19.15 4.57
N ALA A 51 28.02 -19.08 3.45
CA ALA A 51 27.04 -18.04 3.22
C ALA A 51 25.79 -18.20 4.09
N LEU A 52 25.08 -17.08 4.31
CA LEU A 52 23.85 -17.03 5.08
C LEU A 52 22.66 -16.69 4.18
N CYS A 53 21.50 -17.27 4.46
CA CYS A 53 20.25 -16.93 3.79
C CYS A 53 19.53 -15.85 4.59
N LYS A 54 19.35 -14.67 3.99
CA LYS A 54 18.55 -13.58 4.59
C LYS A 54 17.20 -13.45 3.90
N TYR A 55 16.14 -13.29 4.69
CA TYR A 55 14.80 -13.09 4.17
C TYR A 55 14.71 -11.78 3.36
N ARG A 56 14.09 -11.83 2.18
CA ARG A 56 13.72 -10.63 1.44
C ARG A 56 12.50 -9.99 2.10
N SER A 57 12.76 -9.06 3.01
CA SER A 57 11.71 -8.22 3.56
C SER A 57 11.23 -7.23 2.50
N THR A 58 10.08 -7.51 1.88
CA THR A 58 9.34 -6.59 1.00
C THR A 58 8.51 -5.55 1.76
N ILE A 59 8.60 -5.55 3.10
CA ILE A 59 7.91 -4.64 4.02
C ILE A 59 8.07 -3.15 3.65
N PRO A 60 9.24 -2.62 3.18
CA PRO A 60 9.34 -1.19 2.89
C PRO A 60 8.43 -0.73 1.72
N LEU A 61 7.99 -1.62 0.83
CA LEU A 61 7.11 -1.27 -0.28
C LEU A 61 5.63 -1.12 0.17
N ILE A 62 5.23 -1.82 1.24
CA ILE A 62 3.84 -1.84 1.70
C ILE A 62 3.55 -0.65 2.63
N CYS A 63 4.54 -0.22 3.43
CA CYS A 63 4.37 0.89 4.38
C CYS A 63 4.33 2.29 3.72
N GLY A 64 4.90 2.45 2.52
CA GLY A 64 4.93 3.75 1.83
C GLY A 64 3.57 4.24 1.31
N ILE A 65 2.56 3.36 1.27
CA ILE A 65 1.23 3.66 0.72
C ILE A 65 0.35 4.39 1.76
N SER A 66 0.60 4.21 3.05
CA SER A 66 -0.26 4.73 4.13
C SER A 66 -0.26 6.27 4.18
N VAL A 67 0.91 6.90 4.05
CA VAL A 67 1.07 8.36 4.15
C VAL A 67 0.48 9.09 2.94
N GLY A 68 0.62 8.51 1.74
CA GLY A 68 0.05 9.07 0.52
C GLY A 68 -1.49 9.10 0.55
N SER A 69 -2.11 8.04 1.07
CA SER A 69 -3.58 7.93 1.13
C SER A 69 -4.22 9.03 1.99
N ALA A 70 -3.66 9.33 3.16
CA ALA A 70 -4.19 10.35 4.05
C ALA A 70 -4.09 11.76 3.43
N LEU A 71 -2.98 12.09 2.78
CA LEU A 71 -2.79 13.39 2.12
C LEU A 71 -3.75 13.57 0.93
N ILE A 72 -3.96 12.53 0.12
CA ILE A 72 -4.90 12.57 -1.01
C ILE A 72 -6.35 12.76 -0.51
N ILE A 73 -6.73 12.07 0.57
CA ILE A 73 -8.06 12.24 1.19
C ILE A 73 -8.23 13.68 1.71
N LEU A 74 -7.24 14.23 2.41
CA LEU A 74 -7.30 15.60 2.92
C LEU A 74 -7.40 16.64 1.78
N MET A 75 -6.63 16.47 0.70
CA MET A 75 -6.67 17.36 -0.46
C MET A 75 -8.01 17.27 -1.20
N SER A 76 -8.56 16.07 -1.40
CA SER A 76 -9.85 15.88 -2.06
C SER A 76 -11.02 16.44 -1.24
N VAL A 77 -11.07 16.17 0.07
CA VAL A 77 -12.10 16.73 0.97
C VAL A 77 -11.98 18.24 1.06
N GLY A 78 -10.76 18.77 1.22
CA GLY A 78 -10.51 20.21 1.23
C GLY A 78 -10.96 20.89 -0.06
N PHE A 79 -10.62 20.31 -1.21
CA PHE A 79 -11.06 20.80 -2.52
C PHE A 79 -12.58 20.76 -2.68
N CYS A 80 -13.23 19.64 -2.31
CA CYS A 80 -14.69 19.52 -2.31
C CYS A 80 -15.34 20.58 -1.41
N MET A 81 -14.80 20.84 -0.22
CA MET A 81 -15.29 21.87 0.69
C MET A 81 -15.14 23.27 0.08
N ILE A 82 -14.03 23.56 -0.60
CA ILE A 82 -13.81 24.84 -1.31
C ILE A 82 -14.81 25.01 -2.45
N LEU A 83 -15.05 23.96 -3.24
CA LEU A 83 -16.04 23.99 -4.32
C LEU A 83 -17.45 24.22 -3.77
N LYS A 84 -17.86 23.46 -2.75
CA LYS A 84 -19.17 23.63 -2.11
C LYS A 84 -19.31 24.98 -1.43
N HIS A 85 -18.24 25.51 -0.86
CA HIS A 85 -18.22 26.85 -0.28
C HIS A 85 -18.40 27.92 -1.35
N ARG A 86 -17.74 27.79 -2.50
CA ARG A 86 -17.93 28.70 -3.65
C ARG A 86 -19.33 28.60 -4.24
N GLU A 87 -19.88 27.39 -4.34
CA GLU A 87 -21.25 27.15 -4.77
C GLU A 87 -22.25 27.81 -3.81
N SER A 88 -22.13 27.54 -2.51
CA SER A 88 -22.97 28.15 -1.47
C SER A 88 -22.84 29.67 -1.45
N ASN A 89 -21.63 30.22 -1.63
CA ASN A 89 -21.37 31.65 -1.69
C ASN A 89 -21.98 32.29 -2.96
N TYR A 90 -21.95 31.56 -4.07
CA TYR A 90 -22.60 31.96 -5.31
C TYR A 90 -24.14 31.99 -5.17
N TYR A 91 -24.74 30.98 -4.53
CA TYR A 91 -26.18 30.94 -4.25
C TYR A 91 -26.64 31.99 -3.22
N THR A 92 -25.82 32.31 -2.21
CA THR A 92 -26.18 33.32 -1.21
C THR A 92 -26.02 34.75 -1.73
N LYS A 93 -25.17 34.99 -2.72
CA LYS A 93 -24.93 36.33 -3.31
C LYS A 93 -25.97 36.76 -4.34
N THR A 94 -26.71 35.82 -4.95
CA THR A 94 -27.71 36.07 -5.99
C THR A 94 -29.14 36.27 -5.46
N ARG A 95 -29.36 36.22 -4.13
CA ARG A 95 -30.65 36.57 -3.50
C ARG A 95 -30.65 38.06 -3.09
N PRO A 96 -31.38 38.95 -3.79
CA PRO A 96 -31.60 40.31 -3.30
C PRO A 96 -32.46 40.26 -2.03
N LYS A 97 -32.08 41.03 -1.01
CA LYS A 97 -32.98 41.34 0.12
C LYS A 97 -33.93 42.45 -0.33
N GLU A 98 -35.11 42.11 -0.83
CA GLU A 98 -36.21 43.06 -0.97
C GLU A 98 -37.41 42.58 -0.15
N GLY A 99 -37.77 43.39 0.83
CA GLY A 99 -38.87 43.13 1.75
C GLY A 99 -40.23 43.31 1.11
N ALA A 100 -41.23 42.82 1.82
CA ALA A 100 -42.62 43.29 1.81
C ALA A 100 -43.24 43.55 0.42
N LEU A 101 -43.79 42.50 -0.20
CA LEU A 101 -44.97 42.67 -1.05
C LEU A 101 -46.01 41.62 -0.67
N HIS A 102 -46.95 42.12 0.12
CA HIS A 102 -48.34 41.73 0.34
C HIS A 102 -48.81 40.43 -0.33
N LEU A 103 -49.34 39.53 0.51
CA LEU A 103 -50.28 38.49 0.12
C LEU A 103 -51.27 39.05 -0.91
N GLU A 104 -51.30 38.45 -2.10
CA GLU A 104 -52.56 38.04 -2.74
C GLU A 104 -52.23 37.05 -3.86
N THR A 105 -52.07 35.77 -3.54
CA THR A 105 -52.09 34.73 -4.58
C THR A 105 -53.55 34.33 -4.80
N ARG A 106 -54.21 35.10 -5.66
CA ARG A 106 -55.47 34.75 -6.32
C ARG A 106 -55.32 33.36 -6.95
N GLU A 107 -56.22 32.46 -6.58
CA GLU A 107 -56.21 31.06 -7.00
C GLU A 107 -56.19 30.91 -8.53
N VAL A 108 -55.21 30.18 -9.06
CA VAL A 108 -55.18 29.73 -10.45
C VAL A 108 -54.83 28.24 -10.45
N TYR A 109 -55.88 27.45 -10.26
CA TYR A 109 -56.18 26.16 -10.88
C TYR A 109 -55.01 25.17 -11.08
N SER A 110 -54.97 24.13 -10.24
CA SER A 110 -54.20 22.91 -10.50
C SER A 110 -54.75 22.19 -11.74
N ILE A 111 -53.92 21.98 -12.76
CA ILE A 111 -54.18 21.00 -13.82
C ILE A 111 -53.03 19.99 -13.77
N ASP A 112 -53.34 18.82 -13.24
CA ASP A 112 -52.50 17.63 -13.37
C ASP A 112 -52.45 17.20 -14.85
N PRO A 113 -51.27 17.06 -15.46
CA PRO A 113 -51.13 16.70 -16.87
C PRO A 113 -51.31 15.19 -17.16
N TYR A 114 -51.83 14.40 -16.23
CA TYR A 114 -51.94 12.94 -16.39
C TYR A 114 -53.27 12.36 -15.90
N ASN A 115 -54.36 12.61 -16.64
CA ASN A 115 -55.45 11.65 -16.72
C ASN A 115 -56.23 11.75 -18.05
N PRO A 116 -55.89 10.93 -19.06
CA PRO A 116 -56.74 10.70 -20.21
C PRO A 116 -57.40 9.32 -20.09
N ALA A 117 -58.63 9.22 -19.57
CA ALA A 117 -59.45 8.03 -19.76
C ALA A 117 -60.94 8.26 -19.48
N SER A 118 -61.74 7.99 -20.52
CA SER A 118 -63.16 7.62 -20.57
C SER A 118 -64.22 8.69 -20.27
#